data_AF-A0A2G7M4L2-F1
#
_entry.id   AF-A0A2G7M4L2-F1
#
_cell.length_a   1.000
_cell.length_b   1.000
_cell.length_c   1.000
_cell.angle_alpha   90.00
_cell.angle_beta   90.00
_cell.angle_gamma   90.00
#
_symmetry.space_group_name_H-M   'P 1'
#
loop_
_entity.id
_entity.type
_entity.pdbx_description
1 polymer ?
#
loop_
_entity_poly.entity_id
_entity_poly.type
_entity_poly.pdbx_seq_one_letter_code
_entity_poly.pdbx_strand_id
1 'polypeptide(L)'
;MGNAALIIFFAILGMAVFYSTVAYFLIRMISKKAFKRNLDRYQIIQIIMLMAIGLMIIQSVRYQSWNMALPALGLLMPLLSLNVSMRRRRESNKVD
;
A
#
# COMPACT_ATOMS: atom_id res chain seq x y z
N MET A 1 -23.41 -9.84 23.40
CA MET A 1 -22.99 -9.02 22.22
C MET A 1 -21.47 -8.91 22.05
N GLY A 2 -20.63 -9.07 23.10
CA GLY A 2 -19.16 -8.93 22.97
C GLY A 2 -18.43 -10.00 22.13
N ASN A 3 -18.84 -11.27 22.20
CA ASN A 3 -18.14 -12.34 21.47
C ASN A 3 -18.32 -12.26 19.95
N ALA A 4 -19.48 -11.80 19.48
CA ALA A 4 -19.74 -11.62 18.05
C ALA A 4 -18.86 -10.51 17.45
N ALA A 5 -18.66 -9.41 18.18
CA ALA A 5 -17.80 -8.32 17.75
C ALA A 5 -16.33 -8.76 17.60
N LEU A 6 -15.83 -9.59 18.54
CA LEU A 6 -14.49 -10.16 18.46
C LEU A 6 -14.31 -11.06 17.25
N ILE A 7 -15.28 -11.95 16.98
CA ILE A 7 -15.23 -12.84 15.81
C ILE A 7 -15.22 -12.03 14.51
N ILE A 8 -16.07 -11.00 14.41
CA ILE A 8 -16.11 -10.11 13.24
C ILE A 8 -14.77 -9.38 13.07
N PHE A 9 -14.18 -8.90 14.16
CA PHE A 9 -12.89 -8.22 14.13
C PHE A 9 -11.76 -9.14 13.62
N PHE A 10 -11.67 -10.36 14.14
CA PHE A 10 -10.70 -11.35 13.67
C PHE A 10 -10.95 -11.78 12.22
N ALA A 11 -12.22 -11.87 11.79
CA ALA A 11 -12.55 -12.18 10.41
C ALA A 11 -12.08 -11.08 9.44
N ILE A 12 -12.30 -9.80 9.80
CA ILE A 12 -11.84 -8.65 9.00
C ILE A 12 -10.30 -8.61 8.96
N LEU A 13 -9.63 -8.83 10.09
CA LEU A 13 -8.17 -8.91 10.13
C LEU A 13 -7.64 -10.05 9.25
N GLY A 14 -8.23 -11.24 9.36
CA GLY A 14 -7.88 -12.39 8.53
C GLY A 14 -8.03 -12.10 7.04
N MET A 15 -9.13 -11.47 6.64
CA MET A 15 -9.33 -11.02 5.26
C MET A 15 -8.26 -10.01 4.83
N ALA A 16 -7.97 -9.00 5.65
CA ALA A 16 -6.98 -7.97 5.31
C ALA A 16 -5.57 -8.56 5.12
N VAL A 17 -5.16 -9.50 5.98
CA VAL A 17 -3.89 -10.22 5.85
C VAL A 17 -3.88 -11.06 4.58
N PHE A 18 -4.93 -11.84 4.33
CA PHE A 18 -5.03 -12.70 3.16
C PHE A 18 -4.94 -11.91 1.84
N TYR A 19 -5.74 -10.84 1.70
CA TYR A 19 -5.71 -9.99 0.51
C TYR A 19 -4.35 -9.29 0.32
N SER A 20 -3.71 -8.88 1.43
CA SER A 20 -2.38 -8.27 1.38
C SER A 20 -1.32 -9.28 0.92
N THR A 21 -1.39 -10.54 1.36
CA THR A 21 -0.51 -11.62 0.88
C THR A 21 -0.73 -11.89 -0.61
N VAL A 22 -1.97 -12.00 -1.05
CA VAL A 22 -2.30 -12.22 -2.47
C VAL A 22 -1.78 -11.07 -3.34
N ALA A 23 -2.00 -9.82 -2.91
CA ALA A 23 -1.48 -8.63 -3.59
C ALA A 23 0.05 -8.64 -3.67
N TYR A 24 0.74 -9.00 -2.58
CA TYR A 24 2.20 -9.13 -2.57
C TYR A 24 2.71 -10.12 -3.62
N PHE A 25 2.11 -11.30 -3.70
CA PHE A 25 2.49 -12.32 -4.68
C PHE A 25 2.22 -11.85 -6.12
N LEU A 26 1.04 -11.26 -6.37
CA LEU A 26 0.68 -10.71 -7.68
C LEU A 26 1.67 -9.63 -8.14
N ILE A 27 1.97 -8.65 -7.28
CA ILE A 27 2.91 -7.57 -7.61
C ILE A 27 4.29 -8.15 -7.90
N ARG A 28 4.76 -9.10 -7.10
CA ARG A 28 6.05 -9.76 -7.34
C ARG A 28 6.08 -10.50 -8.67
N MET A 29 5.02 -11.25 -9.00
CA MET A 29 4.90 -11.98 -10.27
C MET A 29 4.85 -11.04 -11.47
N ILE A 30 3.97 -10.03 -11.44
CA ILE A 30 3.81 -9.04 -12.51
C ILE A 30 5.12 -8.26 -12.69
N SER A 31 5.77 -7.85 -11.61
CA SER A 31 7.02 -7.11 -11.72
C SER A 31 8.14 -7.90 -12.39
N LYS A 32 8.27 -9.18 -12.04
CA LYS A 32 9.26 -10.06 -12.67
C LYS A 32 8.92 -10.35 -14.14
N LYS A 33 7.64 -10.56 -14.45
CA LYS A 33 7.18 -10.97 -15.79
C LYS A 33 7.06 -9.80 -16.77
N ALA A 34 6.48 -8.68 -16.33
CA ALA A 34 6.18 -7.51 -17.17
C ALA A 34 7.33 -6.49 -17.20
N PHE A 35 7.97 -6.22 -16.06
CA PHE A 35 8.97 -5.17 -15.95
C PHE A 35 10.42 -5.69 -15.90
N LYS A 36 10.63 -7.02 -15.94
CA LYS A 36 11.93 -7.69 -15.76
C LYS A 36 12.74 -7.15 -14.57
N ARG A 37 12.06 -6.62 -13.56
CA ARG A 37 12.68 -5.93 -12.43
C ARG A 37 12.43 -6.75 -11.18
N ASN A 38 13.49 -7.00 -10.42
CA ASN A 38 13.35 -7.57 -9.09
C ASN A 38 13.02 -6.42 -8.14
N LEU A 39 11.74 -6.29 -7.77
CA LEU A 39 11.33 -5.39 -6.70
C LEU A 39 11.76 -5.95 -5.34
N ASP A 40 12.31 -5.07 -4.52
CA ASP A 40 12.62 -5.35 -3.13
C ASP A 40 11.33 -5.43 -2.30
N ARG A 41 11.37 -6.11 -1.15
CA ARG A 41 10.21 -6.26 -0.24
C ARG A 41 9.61 -4.90 0.12
N TYR A 42 10.48 -3.92 0.42
CA TYR A 42 10.07 -2.55 0.73
C TYR A 42 9.32 -1.87 -0.42
N GLN A 43 9.77 -2.09 -1.67
CA GLN A 43 9.11 -1.49 -2.83
C GLN A 43 7.73 -2.11 -3.08
N ILE A 44 7.58 -3.42 -2.87
CA ILE A 44 6.28 -4.09 -2.99
C ILE A 44 5.31 -3.57 -1.92
N ILE A 45 5.75 -3.46 -0.66
CA ILE A 45 4.92 -2.92 0.42
C ILE A 45 4.49 -1.48 0.12
N GLN A 46 5.41 -0.67 -0.42
CA GLN A 46 5.12 0.71 -0.78
C GLN A 46 4.10 0.82 -1.92
N ILE A 47 4.17 -0.07 -2.92
CA ILE A 47 3.15 -0.17 -3.98
C ILE A 47 1.78 -0.55 -3.38
N ILE A 48 1.75 -1.53 -2.47
CA ILE A 48 0.50 -1.94 -1.79
C ILE A 48 -0.10 -0.77 -1.00
N MET A 49 0.72 -0.02 -0.24
CA MET A 49 0.27 1.15 0.51
C MET A 49 -0.28 2.25 -0.40
N LEU A 50 0.44 2.59 -1.48
CA LEU A 50 -0.03 3.59 -2.44
C LEU A 50 -1.33 3.16 -3.11
N MET A 51 -1.47 1.88 -3.45
CA MET A 51 -2.69 1.33 -4.03
C MET A 51 -3.86 1.39 -3.03
N ALA A 52 -3.63 1.03 -1.77
CA ALA A 52 -4.65 1.10 -0.72
C ALA A 52 -5.13 2.54 -0.49
N ILE A 53 -4.21 3.50 -0.43
CA ILE A 53 -4.56 4.92 -0.25
C ILE A 53 -5.30 5.45 -1.48
N GLY A 54 -4.86 5.10 -2.70
CA GLY A 54 -5.56 5.46 -3.93
C GLY A 54 -7.00 4.93 -3.95
N LEU A 55 -7.21 3.67 -3.58
CA LEU A 55 -8.54 3.07 -3.45
C LEU A 55 -9.37 3.77 -2.36
N MET A 56 -8.78 4.10 -1.20
CA MET A 56 -9.46 4.87 -0.16
C MET A 56 -9.93 6.23 -0.66
N ILE A 57 -9.11 6.94 -1.45
CA ILE A 57 -9.49 8.24 -2.02
C ILE A 57 -10.65 8.07 -3.00
N ILE A 58 -10.58 7.10 -3.91
CA ILE A 58 -11.64 6.81 -4.88
C ILE A 58 -12.97 6.52 -4.15
N GLN A 59 -12.93 5.65 -3.13
CA GLN A 59 -14.10 5.33 -2.33
C GLN A 59 -14.60 6.54 -1.56
N SER A 60 -13.71 7.35 -0.98
CA SER A 60 -14.08 8.55 -0.25
C SER A 60 -14.78 9.57 -1.14
N VAL A 61 -14.30 9.77 -2.38
CA VAL A 61 -14.96 10.61 -3.38
C VAL A 61 -16.34 10.04 -3.74
N ARG A 62 -16.43 8.73 -3.99
CA ARG A 62 -17.70 8.05 -4.30
C ARG A 62 -18.76 8.25 -3.21
N TYR A 63 -18.36 8.20 -1.93
CA TYR A 63 -19.25 8.40 -0.80
C TYR A 63 -19.33 9.87 -0.33
N GLN A 64 -18.79 10.82 -1.09
CA GLN A 64 -18.71 12.25 -0.73
C GLN A 64 -18.12 12.52 0.67
N SER A 65 -17.26 11.61 1.12
CA SER A 65 -16.60 11.62 2.43
C SER A 65 -15.30 12.42 2.37
N TRP A 66 -15.43 13.74 2.38
CA TRP A 66 -14.26 14.64 2.36
C TRP A 66 -13.38 14.50 3.61
N ASN A 67 -13.98 14.13 4.75
CA ASN A 67 -13.28 13.88 6.00
C ASN A 67 -12.34 12.67 5.95
N MET A 68 -12.57 11.71 5.03
CA MET A 68 -11.65 10.59 4.79
C MET A 68 -10.73 10.85 3.59
N ALA A 69 -11.19 11.58 2.57
CA ALA A 69 -10.40 11.89 1.39
C ALA A 69 -9.20 12.80 1.71
N LEU A 70 -9.40 13.84 2.52
CA LEU A 70 -8.35 14.83 2.83
C LEU A 70 -7.17 14.22 3.61
N PRO A 71 -7.37 13.44 4.70
CA PRO A 71 -6.27 12.73 5.36
C PRO A 71 -5.54 11.74 4.44
N ALA A 72 -6.29 11.02 3.59
CA ALA A 72 -5.71 10.07 2.65
C ALA A 72 -4.81 10.76 1.60
N LEU A 73 -5.23 11.92 1.09
CA LEU A 73 -4.40 12.78 0.22
C LEU A 73 -3.18 13.34 0.97
N GLY A 74 -3.35 13.73 2.24
CA GLY A 74 -2.25 14.18 3.09
C GLY A 74 -1.18 13.11 3.29
N LEU A 75 -1.57 11.83 3.39
CA LEU A 75 -0.64 10.69 3.52
C LEU A 75 0.07 10.32 2.22
N LEU A 76 -0.49 10.65 1.05
CA LEU A 76 0.17 10.42 -0.24
C LEU A 76 1.48 11.21 -0.38
N MET A 77 1.47 12.49 0.03
CA MET A 77 2.64 13.36 -0.11
C MET A 77 3.92 12.82 0.57
N PRO A 78 3.90 12.44 1.87
CA PRO A 78 5.09 11.90 2.54
C PRO A 78 5.49 10.52 1.99
N LEU A 79 4.55 9.69 1.57
CA LEU A 79 4.88 8.39 0.98
C LEU A 79 5.55 8.51 -0.39
N LEU A 80 5.16 9.52 -1.18
CA LEU A 80 5.82 9.85 -2.44
C LEU A 80 7.19 10.49 -2.20
N SER A 81 7.34 11.37 -1.21
CA SER A 81 8.64 11.97 -0.89
C SER A 81 9.64 10.94 -0.35
N LEU A 82 9.18 9.98 0.46
CA LEU A 82 9.98 8.83 0.91
C LEU A 82 10.44 7.94 -0.25
N ASN A 83 9.58 7.74 -1.27
CA ASN A 83 9.97 7.03 -2.49
C ASN A 83 11.14 7.72 -3.20
N VAL A 84 11.05 9.04 -3.37
CA VAL A 84 12.08 9.84 -4.05
C VAL A 84 13.38 9.86 -3.23
N SER A 85 13.30 10.02 -1.92
CA SER A 85 14.48 10.06 -1.04
C SER A 85 15.19 8.71 -0.95
N MET A 86 14.45 7.60 -0.86
CA MET A 86 15.02 6.24 -0.88
C MET A 86 15.69 5.92 -2.22
N ARG A 87 15.12 6.40 -3.33
CA ARG A 87 15.74 6.26 -4.65
C ARG A 87 17.06 7.03 -4.73
N ARG A 88 17.09 8.29 -4.29
CA ARG A 88 18.33 9.10 -4.24
C ARG A 88 19.40 8.49 -3.34
N ARG A 89 19.03 7.92 -2.18
CA ARG A 89 19.98 7.20 -1.30
C ARG A 89 20.59 5.98 -1.98
N ARG A 90 19.81 5.20 -2.73
CA ARG A 90 20.33 4.05 -3.51
C ARG A 90 21.23 4.46 -4.66
N GLU A 91 21.02 5.65 -5.23
CA GLU A 91 21.87 6.20 -6.28
C GLU A 91 23.18 6.76 -5.67
N SER A 92 23.14 7.42 -4.51
CA SER A 92 24.32 7.90 -3.78
C SER A 92 25.23 6.75 -3.31
N ASN A 93 24.67 5.69 -2.72
CA ASN A 93 25.42 4.52 -2.24
C ASN A 93 26.06 3.65 -3.35
N LYS A 94 25.86 4.00 -4.63
CA LYS A 94 26.50 3.32 -5.77
C LYS A 94 27.70 4.08 -6.34
N VAL A 95 27.91 5.32 -5.87
CA VAL A 95 28.97 6.22 -6.36
C VAL A 95 30.18 6.23 -5.41
N ASP A 96 30.02 5.67 -4.20
CA ASP A 96 31.11 5.31 -3.27
C ASP A 96 31.56 3.86 -3.50
#